data_AF-A0A371NB00-F1
#
_entry.id   AF-A0A371NB00-F1
#
_cell.length_a   1.000
_cell.length_b   1.000
_cell.length_c   1.000
_cell.angle_alpha   90.00
_cell.angle_beta   90.00
_cell.angle_gamma   90.00
#
_symmetry.space_group_name_H-M   'P 1'
#
loop_
_entity.id
_entity.type
_entity.pdbx_description
1 polymer ?
#
loop_
_entity_poly.entity_id
_entity_poly.type
_entity_poly.pdbx_seq_one_letter_code
_entity_poly.pdbx_strand_id
1 'polypeptide(L)'
;MIGISADFDPVHLGHARLIEKGREIADETGDEVVIYLNKDFSANHAPFFVPYEARKEMALKAGADRVVPVEGLHHRLTLAYTVPIRIAMMIEDGVVDYVDAANVSTDLIIRKAREFASRGIFSGIPRELPNRNVIRWFAVNEFLYGKYGRKMRFHIIPELTVDGSKISGREIRQRIIENNLQIPPDVERVLPETTISILEREIERGTVPGRRNLEIIKERMNNLSQADLMEIAYLNADAVNSIVKNRRFYRENQIWAAFRKAGYGPVLTRLAMSSIEMNVRRSEVRDLIEHYTERGWIPPDQSVINVIRRAWFVSERVAEGISSKRANEMFQSGKHRVNPPSKVEAGLNLRRDEVKLVRDGMDAKIYVDRRGVLSCQIRNGAKIKSPMHLPAQMATYLRLIIDSHIIPFSAKVKRRRDGFRVLITINNQRKTGREP
;
A
#
# COMPACT_ATOMS: atom_id res chain seq x y z
N MET A 1 -18.69 -18.39 12.67
CA MET A 1 -17.21 -18.38 12.48
C MET A 1 -16.58 -17.19 13.17
N ILE A 2 -15.43 -17.41 13.82
CA ILE A 2 -14.61 -16.39 14.48
C ILE A 2 -13.35 -16.11 13.64
N GLY A 3 -13.13 -14.85 13.26
CA GLY A 3 -12.03 -14.43 12.40
C GLY A 3 -10.89 -13.75 13.16
N ILE A 4 -9.65 -14.05 12.76
CA ILE A 4 -8.44 -13.31 13.17
C ILE A 4 -7.64 -12.97 11.92
N SER A 5 -7.28 -11.70 11.71
CA SER A 5 -6.41 -11.29 10.60
C SER A 5 -4.98 -11.07 11.08
N ALA A 6 -4.02 -11.77 10.49
CA ALA A 6 -2.64 -11.74 11.01
C ALA A 6 -1.53 -11.85 9.96
N ASP A 7 -0.32 -11.54 10.42
CA ASP A 7 0.95 -11.88 9.78
C ASP A 7 1.58 -13.15 10.40
N PHE A 8 1.43 -13.34 11.73
CA PHE A 8 1.97 -14.47 12.52
C PHE A 8 3.40 -14.87 12.17
N ASP A 9 4.33 -13.91 12.28
CA ASP A 9 5.69 -14.05 11.77
C ASP A 9 6.76 -13.86 12.87
N PRO A 10 6.97 -14.84 13.78
CA PRO A 10 6.23 -16.10 13.95
C PRO A 10 5.00 -15.99 14.89
N VAL A 11 4.31 -17.11 15.15
CA VAL A 11 3.30 -17.23 16.21
C VAL A 11 3.98 -17.22 17.58
N HIS A 12 3.81 -16.15 18.36
CA HIS A 12 4.31 -16.04 19.74
C HIS A 12 3.18 -16.19 20.75
N LEU A 13 3.46 -16.24 22.05
CA LEU A 13 2.44 -16.46 23.09
C LEU A 13 1.30 -15.43 23.06
N GLY A 14 1.58 -14.18 22.69
CA GLY A 14 0.54 -13.18 22.47
C GLY A 14 -0.44 -13.51 21.32
N HIS A 15 0.03 -14.21 20.27
CA HIS A 15 -0.82 -14.71 19.20
C HIS A 15 -1.59 -15.97 19.63
N ALA A 16 -0.93 -16.87 20.37
CA ALA A 16 -1.59 -18.04 20.93
C ALA A 16 -2.78 -17.64 21.82
N ARG A 17 -2.63 -16.60 22.65
CA ARG A 17 -3.73 -16.05 23.47
C ARG A 17 -4.90 -15.49 22.65
N LEU A 18 -4.62 -14.91 21.46
CA LEU A 18 -5.69 -14.47 20.54
C LEU A 18 -6.47 -15.68 20.00
N ILE A 19 -5.76 -16.74 19.63
CA ILE A 19 -6.36 -17.98 19.11
C ILE A 19 -7.14 -18.69 20.21
N GLU A 20 -6.59 -18.75 21.42
CA GLU A 20 -7.25 -19.27 22.63
C GLU A 20 -8.55 -18.52 22.91
N LYS A 21 -8.55 -17.18 22.87
CA LYS A 21 -9.80 -16.42 23.02
C LYS A 21 -10.81 -16.74 21.92
N GLY A 22 -10.34 -16.94 20.68
CA GLY A 22 -11.19 -17.44 19.60
C GLY A 22 -11.78 -18.81 19.93
N ARG A 23 -10.98 -19.72 20.50
CA ARG A 23 -11.40 -21.06 20.90
C ARG A 23 -12.45 -21.05 22.01
N GLU A 24 -12.28 -20.21 23.02
CA GLU A 24 -13.29 -20.03 24.07
C GLU A 24 -14.67 -19.69 23.46
N ILE A 25 -14.69 -18.75 22.51
CA ILE A 25 -15.94 -18.33 21.83
C ILE A 25 -16.46 -19.47 20.93
N ALA A 26 -15.57 -20.16 20.22
CA ALA A 26 -15.92 -21.32 19.39
C ALA A 26 -16.58 -22.44 20.20
N ASP A 27 -16.04 -22.76 21.37
CA ASP A 27 -16.57 -23.82 22.24
C ASP A 27 -17.96 -23.47 22.78
N GLU A 28 -18.23 -22.19 23.06
CA GLU A 28 -19.56 -21.71 23.48
C GLU A 28 -20.59 -21.72 22.35
N THR A 29 -20.16 -21.48 21.12
CA THR A 29 -21.07 -21.22 19.97
C THR A 29 -21.14 -22.36 18.97
N GLY A 30 -20.23 -23.33 19.05
CA GLY A 30 -20.04 -24.38 18.03
C GLY A 30 -19.44 -23.87 16.72
N ASP A 31 -18.82 -22.69 16.72
CA ASP A 31 -18.21 -22.08 15.54
C ASP A 31 -16.73 -22.47 15.35
N GLU A 32 -16.17 -22.17 14.17
CA GLU A 32 -14.72 -22.36 13.88
C GLU A 32 -13.90 -21.08 14.09
N VAL A 33 -12.64 -21.24 14.52
CA VAL A 33 -11.60 -20.19 14.54
C VAL A 33 -10.83 -20.20 13.22
N VAL A 34 -10.95 -19.11 12.46
CA VAL A 34 -10.39 -18.96 11.11
C VAL A 34 -9.36 -17.82 11.07
N ILE A 35 -8.14 -18.15 10.65
CA ILE A 35 -7.04 -17.19 10.52
C ILE A 35 -6.91 -16.72 9.08
N TYR A 36 -7.09 -15.41 8.85
CA TYR A 36 -6.82 -14.76 7.58
C TYR A 36 -5.35 -14.34 7.55
N LEU A 37 -4.52 -15.23 7.02
CA LEU A 37 -3.07 -15.16 7.11
C LEU A 37 -2.45 -14.63 5.81
N ASN A 38 -1.60 -13.62 5.93
CA ASN A 38 -0.86 -13.12 4.78
C ASN A 38 0.10 -14.12 4.19
N LYS A 39 0.09 -14.27 2.85
CA LYS A 39 0.98 -15.18 2.15
C LYS A 39 2.25 -14.52 1.62
N ASP A 40 2.10 -13.50 0.77
CA ASP A 40 3.22 -13.01 -0.05
C ASP A 40 4.11 -11.99 0.68
N PHE A 41 3.49 -10.97 1.27
CA PHE A 41 4.16 -9.90 1.98
C PHE A 41 3.42 -9.56 3.28
N SER A 42 4.16 -9.14 4.30
CA SER A 42 3.61 -8.65 5.57
C SER A 42 2.82 -7.37 5.38
N ALA A 43 1.99 -7.02 6.38
CA ALA A 43 1.32 -5.72 6.45
C ALA A 43 2.29 -4.52 6.43
N ASN A 44 3.58 -4.76 6.70
CA ASN A 44 4.67 -3.78 6.59
C ASN A 44 5.40 -3.83 5.23
N HIS A 45 4.85 -4.56 4.26
CA HIS A 45 5.34 -4.67 2.89
C HIS A 45 6.74 -5.29 2.77
N ALA A 46 7.11 -6.17 3.69
CA ALA A 46 8.36 -6.93 3.67
C ALA A 46 8.08 -8.43 3.48
N PRO A 47 9.04 -9.19 2.90
CA PRO A 47 9.03 -10.64 2.98
C PRO A 47 8.86 -11.09 4.43
N PHE A 48 8.18 -12.22 4.62
CA PHE A 48 8.08 -12.86 5.92
C PHE A 48 9.42 -13.43 6.34
N PHE A 49 9.66 -13.47 7.65
CA PHE A 49 10.79 -14.19 8.20
C PHE A 49 10.59 -15.70 8.08
N VAL A 50 9.37 -16.17 8.37
CA VAL A 50 8.96 -17.57 8.27
C VAL A 50 8.09 -17.79 7.02
N PRO A 51 8.32 -18.87 6.24
CA PRO A 51 7.48 -19.22 5.11
C PRO A 51 6.00 -19.38 5.48
N TYR A 52 5.10 -19.16 4.51
CA TYR A 52 3.65 -19.23 4.73
C TYR A 52 3.20 -20.59 5.29
N GLU A 53 3.67 -21.70 4.74
CA GLU A 53 3.25 -23.04 5.20
C GLU A 53 3.65 -23.29 6.66
N ALA A 54 4.83 -22.84 7.09
CA ALA A 54 5.25 -22.94 8.48
C ALA A 54 4.42 -22.05 9.41
N ARG A 55 4.12 -20.80 9.02
CA ARG A 55 3.23 -19.92 9.80
C ARG A 55 1.80 -20.45 9.89
N LYS A 56 1.30 -21.06 8.82
CA LYS A 56 0.02 -21.78 8.79
C LYS A 56 0.03 -22.95 9.76
N GLU A 57 1.07 -23.80 9.72
CA GLU A 57 1.22 -24.92 10.65
C GLU A 57 1.26 -24.45 12.11
N MET A 58 2.03 -23.38 12.40
CA MET A 58 2.07 -22.79 13.74
C MET A 58 0.68 -22.32 14.21
N ALA A 59 -0.09 -21.68 13.34
CA ALA A 59 -1.43 -21.21 13.68
C ALA A 59 -2.40 -22.36 13.97
N LEU A 60 -2.38 -23.42 13.16
CA LEU A 60 -3.18 -24.63 13.38
C LEU A 60 -2.80 -25.32 14.69
N LYS A 61 -1.50 -25.49 14.96
CA LYS A 61 -1.01 -26.08 16.22
C LYS A 61 -1.30 -25.21 17.44
N ALA A 62 -1.50 -23.92 17.27
CA ALA A 62 -1.90 -23.01 18.33
C ALA A 62 -3.42 -23.03 18.60
N GLY A 63 -4.19 -23.84 17.86
CA GLY A 63 -5.63 -24.05 18.10
C GLY A 63 -6.55 -23.41 17.06
N ALA A 64 -6.04 -22.91 15.93
CA ALA A 64 -6.92 -22.50 14.83
C ALA A 64 -7.49 -23.73 14.09
N ASP A 65 -8.75 -23.68 13.69
CA ASP A 65 -9.39 -24.74 12.90
C ASP A 65 -9.01 -24.64 11.42
N ARG A 66 -8.90 -23.40 10.91
CA ARG A 66 -8.64 -23.15 9.50
C ARG A 66 -7.79 -21.91 9.27
N VAL A 67 -7.00 -21.93 8.20
CA VAL A 67 -6.20 -20.79 7.75
C VAL A 67 -6.57 -20.46 6.30
N VAL A 68 -6.96 -19.21 6.06
CA VAL A 68 -7.30 -18.66 4.74
C VAL A 68 -6.16 -17.76 4.27
N PRO A 69 -5.52 -18.02 3.11
CA PRO A 69 -4.47 -17.17 2.60
C PRO A 69 -5.03 -15.82 2.12
N VAL A 70 -4.36 -14.73 2.51
CA VAL A 70 -4.55 -13.40 1.92
C VAL A 70 -3.39 -13.12 0.99
N GLU A 71 -3.68 -13.14 -0.31
CA GLU A 71 -2.70 -13.08 -1.40
C GLU A 71 -2.84 -11.79 -2.19
N GLY A 72 -1.74 -11.36 -2.80
CA GLY A 72 -1.75 -10.33 -3.82
C GLY A 72 -1.90 -8.90 -3.34
N LEU A 73 -2.11 -8.64 -2.05
CA LEU A 73 -2.46 -7.30 -1.57
C LEU A 73 -1.24 -6.45 -1.15
N HIS A 74 -0.36 -6.95 -0.29
CA HIS A 74 0.59 -6.08 0.45
C HIS A 74 1.84 -5.64 -0.33
N HIS A 75 2.10 -6.12 -1.54
CA HIS A 75 3.07 -5.44 -2.42
C HIS A 75 2.40 -4.42 -3.36
N ARG A 76 1.06 -4.34 -3.34
CA ARG A 76 0.24 -3.51 -4.22
C ARG A 76 -0.57 -2.44 -3.52
N LEU A 77 -0.89 -2.62 -2.23
CA LEU A 77 -1.83 -1.80 -1.49
C LEU A 77 -1.32 -1.50 -0.08
N THR A 78 -1.61 -0.30 0.39
CA THR A 78 -1.39 0.10 1.79
C THR A 78 -2.51 -0.44 2.68
N LEU A 79 -2.28 -0.45 4.00
CA LEU A 79 -3.31 -0.80 5.00
C LEU A 79 -4.60 0.02 4.91
N ALA A 80 -4.57 1.19 4.28
CA ALA A 80 -5.78 1.96 4.03
C ALA A 80 -6.78 1.18 3.17
N TYR A 81 -6.28 0.42 2.17
CA TYR A 81 -7.08 -0.37 1.24
C TYR A 81 -7.21 -1.84 1.66
N THR A 82 -6.16 -2.44 2.24
CA THR A 82 -6.20 -3.89 2.55
C THR A 82 -7.09 -4.22 3.74
N VAL A 83 -7.28 -3.31 4.69
CA VAL A 83 -8.22 -3.49 5.82
C VAL A 83 -9.67 -3.60 5.34
N PRO A 84 -10.22 -2.67 4.51
CA PRO A 84 -11.57 -2.83 3.96
C PRO A 84 -11.77 -4.13 3.18
N ILE A 85 -10.80 -4.50 2.36
CA ILE A 85 -10.84 -5.76 1.60
C ILE A 85 -10.97 -6.96 2.55
N ARG A 86 -10.18 -7.01 3.62
CA ARG A 86 -10.22 -8.14 4.56
C ARG A 86 -11.48 -8.23 5.39
N ILE A 87 -11.97 -7.10 5.92
CA ILE A 87 -13.23 -7.10 6.66
C ILE A 87 -14.35 -7.61 5.75
N ALA A 88 -14.40 -7.11 4.51
CA ALA A 88 -15.39 -7.54 3.53
C ALA A 88 -15.27 -9.04 3.21
N MET A 89 -14.07 -9.55 2.98
CA MET A 89 -13.83 -11.00 2.80
C MET A 89 -14.33 -11.81 3.99
N MET A 90 -13.97 -11.42 5.22
CA MET A 90 -14.42 -12.12 6.43
C MET A 90 -15.94 -12.11 6.58
N ILE A 91 -16.59 -10.97 6.32
CA ILE A 91 -18.05 -10.88 6.34
C ILE A 91 -18.65 -11.77 5.24
N GLU A 92 -18.13 -11.75 4.02
CA GLU A 92 -18.67 -12.59 2.94
C GLU A 92 -18.48 -14.08 3.21
N ASP A 93 -17.38 -14.48 3.85
CA ASP A 93 -17.13 -15.87 4.22
C ASP A 93 -18.09 -16.36 5.31
N GLY A 94 -18.67 -15.46 6.12
CA GLY A 94 -19.59 -15.81 7.21
C GLY A 94 -19.01 -15.60 8.62
N VAL A 95 -17.92 -14.83 8.74
CA VAL A 95 -17.40 -14.44 10.05
C VAL A 95 -18.40 -13.53 10.77
N VAL A 96 -18.67 -13.84 12.04
CA VAL A 96 -19.61 -13.12 12.90
C VAL A 96 -18.93 -12.49 14.12
N ASP A 97 -17.81 -13.07 14.55
CA ASP A 97 -16.98 -12.58 15.65
C ASP A 97 -15.55 -12.34 15.15
N TYR A 98 -14.88 -11.30 15.64
CA TYR A 98 -13.50 -10.95 15.29
C TYR A 98 -12.68 -10.70 16.55
N VAL A 99 -11.53 -11.35 16.69
CA VAL A 99 -10.67 -11.23 17.88
C VAL A 99 -9.42 -10.42 17.54
N ASP A 100 -9.09 -9.44 18.39
CA ASP A 100 -7.88 -8.62 18.28
C ASP A 100 -7.33 -8.27 19.67
N ALA A 101 -6.09 -7.80 19.75
CA ALA A 101 -5.48 -7.36 20.98
C ALA A 101 -5.10 -5.88 20.93
N ALA A 102 -5.46 -5.14 21.98
CA ALA A 102 -5.12 -3.73 22.09
C ALA A 102 -5.08 -3.27 23.55
N ASN A 103 -4.04 -2.54 23.93
CA ASN A 103 -3.96 -1.86 25.23
C ASN A 103 -4.63 -0.48 25.23
N VAL A 104 -5.88 -0.40 24.75
CA VAL A 104 -6.70 0.84 24.72
C VAL A 104 -8.13 0.50 25.07
N SER A 105 -8.83 1.42 25.76
CA SER A 105 -10.26 1.30 26.05
C SER A 105 -11.08 1.01 24.79
N THR A 106 -11.82 -0.10 24.83
CA THR A 106 -12.75 -0.51 23.77
C THR A 106 -13.77 0.59 23.44
N ASP A 107 -14.29 1.29 24.46
CA ASP A 107 -15.22 2.40 24.27
C ASP A 107 -14.60 3.56 23.48
N LEU A 108 -13.33 3.88 23.76
CA LEU A 108 -12.63 4.92 23.01
C LEU A 108 -12.46 4.51 21.53
N ILE A 109 -12.11 3.25 21.28
CA ILE A 109 -11.98 2.70 19.92
C ILE A 109 -13.31 2.80 19.17
N ILE A 110 -14.41 2.34 19.78
CA ILE A 110 -15.75 2.36 19.17
C ILE A 110 -16.20 3.79 18.88
N ARG A 111 -16.06 4.72 19.84
CA ARG A 111 -16.44 6.13 19.64
C ARG A 111 -15.68 6.75 18.47
N LYS A 112 -14.36 6.54 18.41
CA LYS A 112 -13.52 7.07 17.32
C LYS A 112 -13.82 6.42 15.98
N ALA A 113 -14.03 5.11 15.95
CA ALA A 113 -14.40 4.39 14.75
C ALA A 113 -15.71 4.90 14.13
N ARG A 114 -16.74 5.12 14.95
CA ARG A 114 -18.03 5.69 14.51
C ARG A 114 -17.88 7.11 13.97
N GLU A 115 -17.03 7.93 14.58
CA GLU A 115 -16.71 9.28 14.09
C GLU A 115 -16.08 9.24 12.69
N PHE A 116 -15.11 8.35 12.47
CA PHE A 116 -14.50 8.19 11.14
C PHE A 116 -15.47 7.62 10.11
N ALA A 117 -16.29 6.63 10.52
CA ALA A 117 -17.26 6.00 9.65
C ALA A 117 -18.35 6.98 9.18
N SER A 118 -18.88 7.79 10.09
CA SER A 118 -19.92 8.79 9.75
C SER A 118 -19.39 9.89 8.81
N ARG A 119 -18.11 10.24 8.94
CA ARG A 119 -17.43 11.19 8.05
C ARG A 119 -16.99 10.56 6.72
N GLY A 120 -16.96 9.24 6.66
CA GLY A 120 -16.46 8.49 5.50
C GLY A 120 -14.96 8.66 5.26
N ILE A 121 -14.15 8.94 6.31
CA ILE A 121 -12.72 9.22 6.19
C ILE A 121 -11.91 8.07 6.79
N PHE A 122 -11.26 7.28 5.94
CA PHE A 122 -10.52 6.08 6.36
C PHE A 122 -9.03 6.16 5.99
N SER A 123 -8.70 7.00 5.01
CA SER A 123 -7.33 7.24 4.54
C SER A 123 -6.47 8.10 5.50
N GLY A 124 -7.11 8.85 6.41
CA GLY A 124 -6.50 9.95 7.16
C GLY A 124 -6.56 9.82 8.69
N ILE A 125 -6.60 8.61 9.25
CA ILE A 125 -6.61 8.43 10.73
C ILE A 125 -5.30 9.01 11.32
N PRO A 126 -5.37 10.02 12.21
CA PRO A 126 -4.19 10.69 12.74
C PRO A 126 -3.22 9.75 13.46
N ARG A 127 -1.93 10.11 13.47
CA ARG A 127 -0.84 9.24 13.97
C ARG A 127 -0.77 9.19 15.49
N GLU A 128 -1.20 10.26 16.13
CA GLU A 128 -1.27 10.48 17.57
C GLU A 128 -2.40 9.67 18.22
N LEU A 129 -3.35 9.14 17.45
CA LEU A 129 -4.40 8.30 18.00
C LEU A 129 -3.82 6.94 18.45
N PRO A 130 -4.14 6.50 19.67
CA PRO A 130 -3.65 5.23 20.18
C PRO A 130 -4.30 4.08 19.39
N ASN A 131 -3.52 3.06 19.05
CA ASN A 131 -3.95 1.89 18.29
C ASN A 131 -4.79 2.23 17.03
N ARG A 132 -4.34 3.22 16.24
CA ARG A 132 -5.00 3.68 15.00
C ARG A 132 -5.40 2.56 14.03
N ASN A 133 -4.67 1.45 14.02
CA ASN A 133 -4.97 0.32 13.14
C ASN A 133 -6.26 -0.38 13.60
N VAL A 134 -6.41 -0.64 14.90
CA VAL A 134 -7.64 -1.23 15.46
C VAL A 134 -8.83 -0.29 15.24
N ILE A 135 -8.65 1.01 15.43
CA ILE A 135 -9.68 2.02 15.09
C ILE A 135 -10.09 1.91 13.61
N ARG A 136 -9.14 1.69 12.69
CA ARG A 136 -9.44 1.49 11.26
C ARG A 136 -10.29 0.24 11.02
N TRP A 137 -9.94 -0.88 11.64
CA TRP A 137 -10.70 -2.14 11.53
C TRP A 137 -12.16 -1.95 11.94
N PHE A 138 -12.39 -1.32 13.10
CA PHE A 138 -13.73 -1.01 13.57
C PHE A 138 -14.47 -0.03 12.65
N ALA A 139 -13.83 1.05 12.22
CA ALA A 139 -14.47 2.05 11.37
C ALA A 139 -14.94 1.43 10.05
N VAL A 140 -14.12 0.55 9.48
CA VAL A 140 -14.45 -0.18 8.26
C VAL A 140 -15.61 -1.16 8.48
N ASN A 141 -15.65 -1.88 9.61
CA ASN A 141 -16.78 -2.74 9.98
C ASN A 141 -18.08 -1.93 10.12
N GLU A 142 -18.01 -0.73 10.69
CA GLU A 142 -19.15 0.22 10.74
C GLU A 142 -19.59 0.68 9.34
N PHE A 143 -18.64 0.99 8.45
CA PHE A 143 -18.94 1.36 7.07
C PHE A 143 -19.64 0.24 6.28
N LEU A 144 -19.12 -0.99 6.38
CA LEU A 144 -19.61 -2.13 5.62
C LEU A 144 -20.99 -2.63 6.09
N TYR A 145 -21.47 -2.18 7.25
CA TYR A 145 -22.85 -2.41 7.68
C TYR A 145 -23.87 -1.93 6.64
N GLY A 146 -23.62 -0.79 5.99
CA GLY A 146 -24.52 -0.26 4.96
C GLY A 146 -24.67 -1.18 3.74
N LYS A 147 -23.65 -2.02 3.47
CA LYS A 147 -23.68 -3.01 2.39
C LYS A 147 -24.29 -4.34 2.84
N TYR A 148 -23.83 -4.88 3.96
CA TYR A 148 -24.15 -6.26 4.35
C TYR A 148 -25.33 -6.38 5.32
N GLY A 149 -25.83 -5.27 5.87
CA GLY A 149 -26.90 -5.28 6.89
C GLY A 149 -26.49 -5.92 8.22
N ARG A 150 -25.21 -6.24 8.40
CA ARG A 150 -24.65 -6.84 9.63
C ARG A 150 -23.21 -6.37 9.87
N LYS A 151 -22.75 -6.56 11.11
CA LYS A 151 -21.39 -6.24 11.57
C LYS A 151 -20.78 -7.48 12.21
N MET A 152 -19.47 -7.62 12.14
CA MET A 152 -18.77 -8.54 13.05
C MET A 152 -18.77 -7.95 14.46
N ARG A 153 -18.90 -8.79 15.47
CA ARG A 153 -18.70 -8.43 16.87
C ARG A 153 -17.21 -8.51 17.19
N PHE A 154 -16.64 -7.42 17.68
CA PHE A 154 -15.20 -7.34 17.97
C PHE A 154 -14.95 -7.68 19.44
N HIS A 155 -14.03 -8.61 19.67
CA HIS A 155 -13.54 -9.03 20.98
C HIS A 155 -12.11 -8.53 21.14
N ILE A 156 -11.93 -7.48 21.95
CA ILE A 156 -10.62 -6.87 22.18
C ILE A 156 -10.07 -7.33 23.51
N ILE A 157 -8.97 -8.09 23.47
CA ILE A 157 -8.27 -8.54 24.66
C ILE A 157 -7.04 -7.65 24.95
N PRO A 158 -6.58 -7.56 26.22
CA PRO A 158 -5.31 -6.93 26.53
C PRO A 158 -4.14 -7.63 25.83
N GLU A 159 -3.17 -6.86 25.35
CA GLU A 159 -1.96 -7.43 24.74
C GLU A 159 -1.13 -8.13 25.83
N LEU A 160 -0.64 -9.34 25.53
CA LEU A 160 0.21 -10.07 26.47
C LEU A 160 1.57 -9.37 26.62
N THR A 161 1.97 -9.15 27.88
CA THR A 161 3.26 -8.57 28.24
C THR A 161 4.12 -9.57 28.99
N VAL A 162 5.42 -9.59 28.68
CA VAL A 162 6.45 -10.34 29.41
C VAL A 162 7.49 -9.33 29.87
N ASP A 163 7.90 -9.40 31.14
CA ASP A 163 8.85 -8.46 31.74
C ASP A 163 8.46 -6.98 31.54
N GLY A 164 7.16 -6.67 31.66
CA GLY A 164 6.60 -5.33 31.51
C GLY A 164 6.48 -4.81 30.07
N SER A 165 6.88 -5.60 29.07
CA SER A 165 6.90 -5.20 27.66
C SER A 165 6.01 -6.10 26.79
N LYS A 166 5.36 -5.52 25.77
CA LYS A 166 4.58 -6.29 24.79
C LYS A 166 5.51 -7.24 24.03
N ILE A 167 5.07 -8.49 23.84
CA ILE A 167 5.79 -9.43 22.97
C ILE A 167 5.79 -8.91 21.52
N SER A 168 6.98 -8.70 20.97
CA SER A 168 7.18 -8.10 19.65
C SER A 168 7.76 -9.12 18.68
N GLY A 169 6.97 -9.52 17.67
CA GLY A 169 7.48 -10.36 16.58
C GLY A 169 8.70 -9.77 15.87
N ARG A 170 8.84 -8.43 15.81
CA ARG A 170 10.04 -7.80 15.24
C ARG A 170 11.29 -8.07 16.08
N GLU A 171 11.15 -8.01 17.39
CA GLU A 171 12.25 -8.21 18.34
C GLU A 171 12.67 -9.68 18.37
N ILE A 172 11.71 -10.60 18.42
CA ILE A 172 11.93 -12.05 18.27
C ILE A 172 12.80 -12.35 17.04
N ARG A 173 12.39 -11.86 15.87
CA ARG A 173 13.15 -12.07 14.62
C ARG A 173 14.54 -11.45 14.66
N GLN A 174 14.66 -10.24 15.22
CA GLN A 174 15.95 -9.55 15.32
C GLN A 174 16.92 -10.34 16.20
N ARG A 175 16.45 -10.83 17.35
CA ARG A 175 17.24 -11.63 18.30
C ARG A 175 17.71 -12.94 17.68
N ILE A 176 16.86 -13.65 16.95
CA ILE A 176 17.25 -14.86 16.22
C ILE A 176 18.32 -14.55 15.17
N ILE A 177 18.17 -13.45 14.41
CA ILE A 177 19.17 -13.03 13.40
C ILE A 177 20.52 -12.68 14.05
N GLU A 178 20.50 -11.93 15.15
CA GLU A 178 21.70 -11.52 15.89
C GLU A 178 22.40 -12.70 16.55
N ASN A 179 21.64 -13.74 16.91
CA ASN A 179 22.16 -14.98 17.49
C ASN A 179 22.47 -16.06 16.43
N ASN A 180 22.94 -15.65 15.24
CA ASN A 180 23.34 -16.56 14.16
C ASN A 180 22.28 -17.59 13.75
N LEU A 181 21.01 -17.18 13.71
CA LEU A 181 19.86 -18.03 13.41
C LEU A 181 19.64 -19.15 14.44
N GLN A 182 20.07 -18.97 15.68
CA GLN A 182 19.67 -19.83 16.80
C GLN A 182 18.64 -19.12 17.67
N ILE A 183 17.68 -19.86 18.21
CA ILE A 183 16.66 -19.30 19.10
C ILE A 183 17.30 -19.13 20.48
N PRO A 184 17.46 -17.89 21.00
CA PRO A 184 18.02 -17.70 22.34
C PRO A 184 16.96 -17.94 23.43
N PRO A 185 17.37 -18.23 24.69
CA PRO A 185 16.44 -18.58 25.77
C PRO A 185 15.37 -17.50 26.08
N ASP A 186 15.68 -16.22 25.89
CA ASP A 186 14.71 -15.13 26.08
C ASP A 186 13.61 -15.15 25.01
N VAL A 187 13.93 -15.61 23.79
CA VAL A 187 12.96 -15.80 22.72
C VAL A 187 12.14 -17.07 22.95
N GLU A 188 12.76 -18.18 23.37
CA GLU A 188 12.05 -19.43 23.69
C GLU A 188 10.91 -19.18 24.70
N ARG A 189 11.19 -18.40 25.75
CA ARG A 189 10.22 -18.05 26.81
C ARG A 189 8.95 -17.35 26.31
N VAL A 190 8.97 -16.77 25.11
CA VAL A 190 7.83 -16.03 24.54
C VAL A 190 7.21 -16.71 23.32
N LEU A 191 7.63 -17.93 23.01
CA LEU A 191 7.10 -18.74 21.91
C LEU A 191 6.42 -20.02 22.44
N PRO A 192 5.34 -20.50 21.79
CA PRO A 192 4.86 -21.86 21.99
C PRO A 192 5.94 -22.89 21.62
N GLU A 193 6.00 -24.02 22.33
CA GLU A 193 6.92 -25.13 22.04
C GLU A 193 6.78 -25.63 20.58
N THR A 194 5.54 -25.69 20.09
CA THR A 194 5.24 -26.06 18.70
C THR A 194 5.80 -25.05 17.70
N THR A 195 5.81 -23.75 18.02
CA THR A 195 6.46 -22.73 17.20
C THR A 195 7.97 -22.89 17.19
N ILE A 196 8.59 -23.17 18.35
CA ILE A 196 10.04 -23.37 18.48
C ILE A 196 10.49 -24.50 17.55
N SER A 197 9.87 -25.68 17.67
CA SER A 197 10.18 -26.85 16.85
C SER A 197 10.03 -26.57 15.33
N ILE A 198 8.98 -25.85 14.94
CA ILE A 198 8.79 -25.47 13.52
C ILE A 198 9.87 -24.49 13.07
N LEU A 199 10.20 -23.48 13.90
CA LEU A 199 11.24 -22.50 13.56
C LEU A 199 12.61 -23.15 13.40
N GLU A 200 13.01 -24.02 14.32
CA GLU A 200 14.27 -24.77 14.25
C GLU A 200 14.35 -25.57 12.95
N ARG A 201 13.28 -26.30 12.62
CA ARG A 201 13.18 -27.05 11.37
C ARG A 201 13.33 -26.15 10.14
N GLU A 202 12.70 -24.98 10.11
CA GLU A 202 12.80 -24.06 8.96
C GLU A 202 14.15 -23.35 8.87
N ILE A 203 14.81 -23.10 10.02
CA ILE A 203 16.19 -22.60 10.12
C ILE A 203 17.17 -23.64 9.55
N GLU A 204 17.05 -24.92 9.97
CA GLU A 204 17.89 -26.03 9.47
C GLU A 204 17.75 -26.21 7.96
N ARG A 205 16.54 -26.02 7.42
CA ARG A 205 16.25 -26.05 5.98
C ARG A 205 16.77 -24.83 5.22
N GLY A 206 17.27 -23.80 5.90
CA GLY A 206 17.74 -22.56 5.29
C GLY A 206 16.63 -21.70 4.67
N THR A 207 15.37 -21.90 5.06
CA THR A 207 14.21 -21.15 4.52
C THR A 207 13.93 -19.85 5.30
N VAL A 208 14.61 -19.65 6.43
CA VAL A 208 14.54 -18.49 7.31
C VAL A 208 15.91 -17.79 7.33
N PRO A 209 15.99 -16.45 7.29
CA PRO A 209 14.90 -15.51 7.06
C PRO A 209 14.51 -15.44 5.59
N GLY A 210 13.23 -15.16 5.30
CA GLY A 210 12.83 -14.75 3.95
C GLY A 210 13.57 -13.48 3.50
N ARG A 211 13.96 -13.44 2.23
CA ARG A 211 14.84 -12.40 1.66
C ARG A 211 14.19 -11.69 0.50
N ARG A 212 14.56 -10.43 0.29
CA ARG A 212 14.26 -9.71 -0.95
C ARG A 212 15.18 -10.16 -2.08
N ASN A 213 14.66 -10.14 -3.29
CA ASN A 213 15.47 -10.17 -4.49
C ASN A 213 16.14 -8.80 -4.70
N LEU A 214 17.28 -8.57 -4.04
CA LEU A 214 18.01 -7.31 -4.17
C LEU A 214 18.62 -7.15 -5.57
N GLU A 215 18.84 -8.23 -6.31
CA GLU A 215 19.40 -8.17 -7.66
C GLU A 215 18.41 -7.51 -8.62
N ILE A 216 17.15 -7.96 -8.66
CA ILE A 216 16.12 -7.37 -9.52
C ILE A 216 15.82 -5.92 -9.12
N ILE A 217 15.84 -5.61 -7.81
CA ILE A 217 15.65 -4.23 -7.33
C ILE A 217 16.77 -3.33 -7.85
N LYS A 218 18.04 -3.74 -7.66
CA LYS A 218 19.21 -2.99 -8.12
C LYS A 218 19.21 -2.85 -9.64
N GLU A 219 18.92 -3.92 -10.37
CA GLU A 219 18.84 -3.91 -11.84
C GLU A 219 17.85 -2.85 -12.33
N ARG A 220 16.61 -2.89 -11.86
CA ARG A 220 15.56 -1.93 -12.24
C ARG A 220 15.91 -0.50 -11.82
N MET A 221 16.38 -0.32 -10.59
CA MET A 221 16.77 0.99 -10.07
C MET A 221 17.95 1.60 -10.83
N ASN A 222 18.89 0.79 -11.32
CA ASN A 222 20.06 1.26 -12.08
C ASN A 222 19.74 1.50 -13.56
N ASN A 223 18.89 0.67 -14.18
CA ASN A 223 18.79 0.60 -15.64
C ASN A 223 17.53 1.25 -16.22
N LEU A 224 16.40 1.28 -15.50
CA LEU A 224 15.18 1.88 -16.02
C LEU A 224 15.35 3.38 -16.28
N SER A 225 14.71 3.92 -17.32
CA SER A 225 14.72 5.37 -17.51
C SER A 225 13.87 6.07 -16.45
N GLN A 226 14.11 7.35 -16.24
CA GLN A 226 13.33 8.18 -15.32
C GLN A 226 11.82 8.09 -15.58
N ALA A 227 11.42 8.05 -16.86
CA ALA A 227 10.03 7.93 -17.25
C ALA A 227 9.47 6.51 -17.04
N ASP A 228 10.31 5.47 -17.17
CA ASP A 228 9.89 4.08 -16.92
C ASP A 228 9.72 3.81 -15.41
N LEU A 229 10.59 4.40 -14.57
CA LEU A 229 10.43 4.36 -13.11
C LEU A 229 9.13 5.02 -12.67
N MET A 230 8.71 6.09 -13.35
CA MET A 230 7.49 6.81 -13.00
C MET A 230 6.20 5.97 -13.16
N GLU A 231 6.25 4.92 -13.99
CA GLU A 231 5.14 3.99 -14.19
C GLU A 231 5.01 2.94 -13.08
N ILE A 232 6.05 2.75 -12.26
CA ILE A 232 6.02 1.84 -11.10
C ILE A 232 5.19 2.51 -10.00
N ALA A 233 4.32 1.74 -9.36
CA ALA A 233 3.51 2.22 -8.25
C ALA A 233 4.39 2.65 -7.06
N TYR A 234 3.90 3.59 -6.25
CA TYR A 234 4.60 4.06 -5.04
C TYR A 234 5.97 4.71 -5.27
N LEU A 235 6.26 5.14 -6.50
CA LEU A 235 7.34 6.06 -6.80
C LEU A 235 6.77 7.41 -7.23
N ASN A 236 6.94 8.45 -6.40
CA ASN A 236 6.67 9.83 -6.81
C ASN A 236 7.87 10.45 -7.54
N ALA A 237 7.70 11.68 -8.01
CA ALA A 237 8.76 12.42 -8.69
C ALA A 237 10.05 12.53 -7.88
N ASP A 238 9.96 12.78 -6.57
CA ASP A 238 11.13 12.98 -5.71
C ASP A 238 11.89 11.67 -5.49
N ALA A 239 11.18 10.55 -5.30
CA ALA A 239 11.77 9.22 -5.20
C ALA A 239 12.47 8.83 -6.50
N VAL A 240 11.81 9.01 -7.64
CA VAL A 240 12.40 8.73 -8.96
C VAL A 240 13.66 9.59 -9.19
N ASN A 241 13.60 10.89 -8.89
CA ASN A 241 14.74 11.79 -9.01
C ASN A 241 15.90 11.38 -8.08
N SER A 242 15.59 11.00 -6.84
CA SER A 242 16.58 10.50 -5.88
C SER A 242 17.23 9.21 -6.38
N ILE A 243 16.45 8.26 -6.91
CA ILE A 243 16.97 7.02 -7.50
C ILE A 243 17.95 7.36 -8.62
N VAL A 244 17.53 8.17 -9.60
CA VAL A 244 18.36 8.54 -10.77
C VAL A 244 19.60 9.34 -10.38
N LYS A 245 19.56 10.13 -9.30
CA LYS A 245 20.72 10.90 -8.80
C LYS A 245 21.76 10.02 -8.11
N ASN A 246 21.35 8.98 -7.40
CA ASN A 246 22.25 8.17 -6.57
C ASN A 246 22.70 6.85 -7.26
N ARG A 247 22.46 6.69 -8.57
CA ARG A 247 23.01 5.56 -9.33
C ARG A 247 24.55 5.60 -9.36
N ARG A 248 25.25 4.47 -9.32
CA ARG A 248 24.73 3.08 -9.27
C ARG A 248 24.53 2.57 -7.83
N PHE A 249 23.55 1.69 -7.66
CA PHE A 249 23.26 0.98 -6.41
C PHE A 249 23.95 -0.40 -6.40
N TYR A 250 24.70 -0.67 -5.34
CA TYR A 250 25.40 -1.94 -5.09
C TYR A 250 24.89 -2.64 -3.83
N ARG A 251 24.53 -1.86 -2.80
CA ARG A 251 24.13 -2.33 -1.47
C ARG A 251 22.74 -1.81 -1.08
N GLU A 252 22.03 -2.56 -0.24
CA GLU A 252 20.67 -2.21 0.17
C GLU A 252 20.60 -0.88 0.93
N ASN A 253 21.58 -0.57 1.78
CA ASN A 253 21.64 0.68 2.52
C ASN A 253 21.62 1.94 1.62
N GLN A 254 22.18 1.85 0.40
CA GLN A 254 22.13 2.92 -0.60
C GLN A 254 20.70 3.12 -1.15
N ILE A 255 19.96 2.03 -1.35
CA ILE A 255 18.55 2.04 -1.76
C ILE A 255 17.73 2.76 -0.68
N TRP A 256 17.87 2.33 0.58
CA TRP A 256 17.23 2.99 1.72
C TRP A 256 17.57 4.48 1.82
N ALA A 257 18.83 4.85 1.60
CA ALA A 257 19.26 6.25 1.63
C ALA A 257 18.60 7.08 0.51
N ALA A 258 18.43 6.52 -0.69
CA ALA A 258 17.74 7.20 -1.78
C ALA A 258 16.27 7.49 -1.44
N PHE A 259 15.56 6.52 -0.85
CA PHE A 259 14.18 6.73 -0.41
C PHE A 259 14.06 7.73 0.75
N ARG A 260 14.95 7.66 1.75
CA ARG A 260 14.95 8.64 2.86
C ARG A 260 15.15 10.07 2.36
N LYS A 261 16.05 10.29 1.40
CA LYS A 261 16.26 11.61 0.77
C LYS A 261 15.02 12.15 0.04
N ALA A 262 14.10 11.27 -0.36
CA ALA A 262 12.81 11.62 -0.97
C ALA A 262 11.66 11.74 0.04
N GLY A 263 11.95 11.71 1.35
CA GLY A 263 10.95 11.83 2.41
C GLY A 263 10.17 10.54 2.73
N TYR A 264 10.64 9.38 2.25
CA TYR A 264 9.94 8.12 2.49
C TYR A 264 10.29 7.56 3.88
N GLY A 265 9.25 7.29 4.66
CA GLY A 265 9.35 6.56 5.92
C GLY A 265 9.48 5.04 5.70
N PRO A 266 9.81 4.25 6.73
CA PRO A 266 10.19 2.84 6.56
C PRO A 266 9.14 1.95 5.89
N VAL A 267 7.85 2.15 6.20
CA VAL A 267 6.75 1.37 5.63
C VAL A 267 6.58 1.67 4.14
N LEU A 268 6.57 2.94 3.75
CA LEU A 268 6.44 3.33 2.34
C LEU A 268 7.68 2.93 1.52
N THR A 269 8.88 3.00 2.10
CA THR A 269 10.10 2.49 1.47
C THR A 269 9.99 1.00 1.15
N ARG A 270 9.50 0.18 2.09
CA ARG A 270 9.28 -1.25 1.85
C ARG A 270 8.24 -1.52 0.77
N LEU A 271 7.16 -0.74 0.74
CA LEU A 271 6.16 -0.86 -0.32
C LEU A 271 6.74 -0.50 -1.69
N ALA A 272 7.46 0.61 -1.79
CA ALA A 272 8.14 1.02 -3.01
C ALA A 272 9.18 -0.03 -3.46
N MET A 273 9.96 -0.59 -2.54
CA MET A 273 10.89 -1.68 -2.84
C MET A 273 10.16 -2.92 -3.35
N SER A 274 9.04 -3.32 -2.72
CA SER A 274 8.24 -4.48 -3.16
C SER A 274 7.58 -4.24 -4.51
N SER A 275 7.14 -3.01 -4.79
CA SER A 275 6.62 -2.62 -6.11
C SER A 275 7.72 -2.63 -7.17
N ILE A 276 8.93 -2.18 -6.85
CA ILE A 276 10.08 -2.30 -7.75
C ILE A 276 10.45 -3.77 -7.96
N GLU A 277 10.44 -4.59 -6.90
CA GLU A 277 10.79 -6.02 -6.91
C GLU A 277 9.82 -6.86 -7.75
N MET A 278 8.52 -6.56 -7.64
CA MET A 278 7.45 -7.27 -8.33
C MET A 278 6.99 -6.58 -9.63
N ASN A 279 7.62 -5.45 -10.01
CA ASN A 279 7.27 -4.64 -11.17
C ASN A 279 5.80 -4.14 -11.16
N VAL A 280 5.27 -3.84 -9.98
CA VAL A 280 3.89 -3.39 -9.81
C VAL A 280 3.69 -2.04 -10.48
N ARG A 281 2.76 -1.98 -11.42
CA ARG A 281 2.46 -0.76 -12.16
C ARG A 281 1.35 0.04 -11.48
N ARG A 282 1.33 1.36 -11.70
CA ARG A 282 0.22 2.22 -11.25
C ARG A 282 -1.14 1.73 -11.74
N SER A 283 -1.21 1.25 -13.00
CA SER A 283 -2.45 0.71 -13.56
C SER A 283 -2.94 -0.52 -12.79
N GLU A 284 -2.05 -1.44 -12.41
CA GLU A 284 -2.40 -2.64 -11.65
C GLU A 284 -2.97 -2.28 -10.27
N VAL A 285 -2.36 -1.33 -9.56
CA VAL A 285 -2.88 -0.85 -8.28
C VAL A 285 -4.25 -0.18 -8.45
N ARG A 286 -4.39 0.63 -9.49
CA ARG A 286 -5.65 1.30 -9.83
C ARG A 286 -6.75 0.29 -10.14
N ASP A 287 -6.48 -0.70 -11.00
CA ASP A 287 -7.42 -1.74 -11.41
C ASP A 287 -7.89 -2.54 -10.19
N LEU A 288 -6.97 -2.86 -9.28
CA LEU A 288 -7.29 -3.55 -8.02
C LEU A 288 -8.20 -2.71 -7.11
N ILE A 289 -7.94 -1.40 -6.98
CA ILE A 289 -8.79 -0.50 -6.20
C ILE A 289 -10.18 -0.36 -6.86
N GLU A 290 -10.25 -0.21 -8.19
CA GLU A 290 -11.52 -0.12 -8.93
C GLU A 290 -12.34 -1.41 -8.74
N HIS A 291 -11.72 -2.59 -8.87
CA HIS A 291 -12.38 -3.88 -8.64
C HIS A 291 -13.06 -3.96 -7.27
N TYR A 292 -12.34 -3.62 -6.20
CA TYR A 292 -12.93 -3.65 -4.85
C TYR A 292 -13.86 -2.46 -4.56
N THR A 293 -13.72 -1.35 -5.29
CA THR A 293 -14.68 -0.24 -5.23
C THR A 293 -16.02 -0.64 -5.85
N GLU A 294 -16.01 -1.33 -7.00
CA GLU A 294 -17.21 -1.86 -7.66
C GLU A 294 -17.93 -2.90 -6.79
N ARG A 295 -17.18 -3.71 -6.05
CA ARG A 295 -17.73 -4.60 -5.01
C ARG A 295 -18.28 -3.85 -3.80
N GLY A 296 -18.12 -2.54 -3.69
CA GLY A 296 -18.53 -1.76 -2.53
C GLY A 296 -17.72 -2.02 -1.27
N TRP A 297 -16.51 -2.59 -1.39
CA TRP A 297 -15.64 -2.88 -0.25
C TRP A 297 -14.78 -1.66 0.13
N ILE A 298 -14.38 -0.86 -0.85
CA ILE A 298 -13.55 0.32 -0.64
C ILE A 298 -14.40 1.53 -0.22
N PRO A 299 -14.07 2.20 0.89
CA PRO A 299 -14.71 3.44 1.27
C PRO A 299 -14.62 4.54 0.20
N PRO A 300 -15.66 5.38 0.03
CA PRO A 300 -15.69 6.39 -1.03
C PRO A 300 -14.51 7.37 -1.04
N ASP A 301 -13.95 7.74 0.13
CA ASP A 301 -12.82 8.68 0.22
C ASP A 301 -11.53 8.11 -0.37
N GLN A 302 -11.41 6.78 -0.41
CA GLN A 302 -10.26 6.05 -0.92
C GLN A 302 -10.38 5.71 -2.40
N SER A 303 -11.55 5.89 -3.02
CA SER A 303 -11.75 5.59 -4.43
C SER A 303 -10.79 6.36 -5.35
N VAL A 304 -10.42 5.73 -6.48
CA VAL A 304 -9.54 6.32 -7.51
C VAL A 304 -10.06 7.69 -7.95
N ILE A 305 -11.37 7.79 -8.21
CA ILE A 305 -11.99 9.05 -8.63
C ILE A 305 -11.89 10.12 -7.54
N ASN A 306 -11.99 9.77 -6.26
CA ASN A 306 -11.88 10.74 -5.17
C ASN A 306 -10.46 11.28 -5.04
N VAL A 307 -9.44 10.44 -5.24
CA VAL A 307 -8.03 10.89 -5.31
C VAL A 307 -7.83 11.90 -6.43
N ILE A 308 -8.42 11.64 -7.61
CA ILE A 308 -8.36 12.53 -8.78
C ILE A 308 -9.11 13.84 -8.53
N ARG A 309 -10.33 13.78 -7.96
CA ARG A 309 -11.13 14.95 -7.59
C ARG A 309 -10.40 15.82 -6.57
N ARG A 310 -9.78 15.21 -5.56
CA ARG A 310 -8.96 15.92 -4.58
C ARG A 310 -7.79 16.66 -5.24
N ALA A 311 -7.05 16.00 -6.13
CA ALA A 311 -5.94 16.62 -6.83
C ALA A 311 -6.40 17.84 -7.66
N TRP A 312 -7.54 17.73 -8.32
CA TRP A 312 -8.12 18.84 -9.08
C TRP A 312 -8.58 19.99 -8.20
N PHE A 313 -9.37 19.71 -7.16
CA PHE A 313 -9.83 20.72 -6.20
C PHE A 313 -8.65 21.47 -5.58
N VAL A 314 -7.60 20.75 -5.15
CA VAL A 314 -6.40 21.39 -4.60
C VAL A 314 -5.72 22.27 -5.66
N SER A 315 -5.68 21.86 -6.92
CA SER A 315 -5.10 22.68 -7.99
C SER A 315 -5.89 23.98 -8.26
N GLU A 316 -7.23 23.94 -8.18
CA GLU A 316 -8.09 25.12 -8.30
C GLU A 316 -7.81 26.12 -7.17
N ARG A 317 -7.81 25.64 -5.92
CA ARG A 317 -7.56 26.47 -4.75
C ARG A 317 -6.15 27.06 -4.72
N VAL A 318 -5.15 26.31 -5.19
CA VAL A 318 -3.78 26.84 -5.34
C VAL A 318 -3.72 27.95 -6.38
N ALA A 319 -4.49 27.87 -7.47
CA ALA A 319 -4.58 28.95 -8.46
C ALA A 319 -5.24 30.22 -7.88
N GLU A 320 -6.09 30.07 -6.87
CA GLU A 320 -6.68 31.16 -6.07
C GLU A 320 -5.75 31.69 -4.95
N GLY A 321 -4.53 31.17 -4.82
CA GLY A 321 -3.55 31.58 -3.81
C GLY A 321 -3.63 30.85 -2.46
N ILE A 322 -4.46 29.80 -2.35
CA ILE A 322 -4.57 28.98 -1.13
C ILE A 322 -3.47 27.91 -1.12
N SER A 323 -2.81 27.70 0.03
CA SER A 323 -1.78 26.66 0.13
C SER A 323 -2.36 25.25 -0.07
N SER A 324 -1.58 24.33 -0.66
CA SER A 324 -2.00 22.94 -0.89
C SER A 324 -2.46 22.23 0.38
N LYS A 325 -1.81 22.51 1.53
CA LYS A 325 -2.19 21.96 2.83
C LYS A 325 -3.60 22.40 3.21
N ARG A 326 -3.86 23.70 3.18
CA ARG A 326 -5.16 24.27 3.53
C ARG A 326 -6.26 23.81 2.57
N ALA A 327 -5.96 23.77 1.28
CA ALA A 327 -6.89 23.25 0.28
C ALA A 327 -7.25 21.77 0.52
N ASN A 328 -6.28 20.93 0.92
CA ASN A 328 -6.56 19.55 1.27
C ASN A 328 -7.45 19.43 2.51
N GLU A 329 -7.22 20.24 3.55
CA GLU A 329 -8.09 20.28 4.74
C GLU A 329 -9.53 20.68 4.37
N MET A 330 -9.70 21.68 3.51
CA MET A 330 -11.01 22.08 2.98
C MET A 330 -11.69 20.94 2.22
N PHE A 331 -10.95 20.20 1.41
CA PHE A 331 -11.50 19.05 0.69
C PHE A 331 -11.99 17.96 1.65
N GLN A 332 -11.25 17.70 2.73
CA GLN A 332 -11.58 16.67 3.72
C GLN A 332 -12.75 17.04 4.64
N SER A 333 -13.04 18.33 4.82
CA SER A 333 -14.11 18.80 5.72
C SER A 333 -15.47 18.93 5.04
N GLY A 334 -15.57 18.75 3.72
CA GLY A 334 -16.81 19.00 2.97
C GLY A 334 -17.01 18.09 1.78
N LYS A 335 -18.24 18.07 1.27
CA LYS A 335 -18.57 17.40 0.00
C LYS A 335 -18.45 18.43 -1.13
N HIS A 336 -17.47 18.23 -1.99
CA HIS A 336 -17.20 19.15 -3.10
C HIS A 336 -17.55 18.50 -4.42
N ARG A 337 -18.33 19.18 -5.25
CA ARG A 337 -18.60 18.76 -6.63
C ARG A 337 -17.57 19.41 -7.54
N VAL A 338 -16.62 18.60 -8.01
CA VAL A 338 -15.60 19.04 -8.97
C VAL A 338 -15.51 18.06 -10.14
N ASN A 339 -15.19 18.60 -11.32
CA ASN A 339 -15.10 17.87 -12.58
C ASN A 339 -13.66 17.90 -13.11
N PRO A 340 -12.79 16.99 -12.62
CA PRO A 340 -11.41 16.94 -13.07
C PRO A 340 -11.31 16.60 -14.57
N PRO A 341 -10.43 17.27 -15.34
CA PRO A 341 -10.21 16.91 -16.73
C PRO A 341 -9.52 15.54 -16.82
N SER A 342 -10.10 14.62 -17.60
CA SER A 342 -9.49 13.31 -17.88
C SER A 342 -8.36 13.37 -18.90
N LYS A 343 -8.25 14.49 -19.62
CA LYS A 343 -7.24 14.74 -20.64
C LYS A 343 -6.64 16.13 -20.47
N VAL A 344 -5.32 16.21 -20.57
CA VAL A 344 -4.56 17.46 -20.50
C VAL A 344 -3.66 17.55 -21.73
N GLU A 345 -3.71 18.67 -22.45
CA GLU A 345 -2.78 18.93 -23.55
C GLU A 345 -1.65 19.86 -23.08
N ALA A 346 -0.41 19.46 -23.33
CA ALA A 346 0.76 20.30 -23.08
C ALA A 346 1.51 20.60 -24.38
N GLY A 347 2.02 21.82 -24.50
CA GLY A 347 2.95 22.18 -25.59
C GLY A 347 4.29 21.47 -25.42
N LEU A 348 4.96 21.16 -26.55
CA LEU A 348 6.32 20.62 -26.56
C LEU A 348 7.31 21.67 -27.06
N ASN A 349 8.45 21.77 -26.39
CA ASN A 349 9.59 22.55 -26.88
C ASN A 349 10.55 21.60 -27.63
N LEU A 350 10.49 21.60 -28.96
CA LEU A 350 11.27 20.72 -29.83
C LEU A 350 12.27 21.54 -30.66
N ARG A 351 13.49 21.01 -30.81
CA ARG A 351 14.49 21.58 -31.73
C ARG A 351 14.15 21.23 -33.18
N ARG A 352 14.70 22.01 -34.14
CA ARG A 352 14.39 21.88 -35.57
C ARG A 352 14.63 20.46 -36.13
N ASP A 353 15.68 19.80 -35.65
CA ASP A 353 16.03 18.42 -35.98
C ASP A 353 15.09 17.41 -35.31
N GLU A 354 14.70 17.64 -34.06
CA GLU A 354 13.76 16.79 -33.32
C GLU A 354 12.35 16.81 -33.92
N VAL A 355 11.90 17.95 -34.47
CA VAL A 355 10.60 18.07 -35.16
C VAL A 355 10.46 17.05 -36.29
N LYS A 356 11.56 16.72 -36.99
CA LYS A 356 11.56 15.72 -38.09
C LYS A 356 11.38 14.28 -37.59
N LEU A 357 11.71 14.04 -36.32
CA LEU A 357 11.63 12.72 -35.68
C LEU A 357 10.29 12.48 -34.99
N VAL A 358 9.49 13.51 -34.78
CA VAL A 358 8.21 13.42 -34.06
C VAL A 358 7.06 13.28 -35.05
N ARG A 359 6.14 12.35 -34.79
CA ARG A 359 4.93 12.12 -35.59
C ARG A 359 3.70 12.07 -34.70
N ASP A 360 2.55 12.38 -35.29
CA ASP A 360 1.27 12.27 -34.61
C ASP A 360 1.03 10.84 -34.10
N GLY A 361 0.43 10.71 -32.93
CA GLY A 361 0.08 9.42 -32.33
C GLY A 361 1.22 8.65 -31.65
N MET A 362 2.48 9.13 -31.72
CA MET A 362 3.62 8.49 -31.06
C MET A 362 3.44 8.44 -29.53
N ASP A 363 3.88 7.34 -28.91
CA ASP A 363 3.86 7.24 -27.45
C ASP A 363 4.86 8.20 -26.81
N ALA A 364 4.40 8.87 -25.75
CA ALA A 364 5.20 9.74 -24.92
C ALA A 364 5.09 9.28 -23.46
N LYS A 365 6.21 9.31 -22.74
CA LYS A 365 6.24 9.02 -21.30
C LYS A 365 6.46 10.29 -20.51
N ILE A 366 5.65 10.51 -19.47
CA ILE A 366 5.72 11.72 -18.66
C ILE A 366 6.60 11.48 -17.43
N TYR A 367 7.39 12.48 -17.06
CA TYR A 367 8.18 12.48 -15.84
C TYR A 367 8.40 13.91 -15.34
N VAL A 368 8.84 14.05 -14.10
CA VAL A 368 9.32 15.33 -13.54
C VAL A 368 10.84 15.29 -13.50
N ASP A 369 11.51 16.25 -14.13
CA ASP A 369 12.97 16.30 -14.15
C ASP A 369 13.58 16.72 -12.79
N ARG A 370 14.92 16.79 -12.73
CA ARG A 370 15.65 17.14 -11.50
C ARG A 370 15.46 18.60 -11.06
N ARG A 371 14.97 19.47 -11.93
CA ARG A 371 14.64 20.88 -11.64
C ARG A 371 13.18 21.04 -11.23
N GLY A 372 12.41 19.94 -11.16
CA GLY A 372 10.99 19.97 -10.84
C GLY A 372 10.10 20.25 -12.06
N VAL A 373 10.65 20.27 -13.28
CA VAL A 373 9.91 20.61 -14.50
C VAL A 373 9.22 19.36 -15.06
N LEU A 374 7.91 19.47 -15.27
CA LEU A 374 7.13 18.46 -15.98
C LEU A 374 7.64 18.34 -17.41
N SER A 375 8.04 17.13 -17.79
CA SER A 375 8.69 16.84 -19.07
C SER A 375 8.11 15.57 -19.68
N CYS A 376 8.26 15.42 -21.00
CA CYS A 376 7.97 14.18 -21.69
C CYS A 376 9.23 13.58 -22.33
N GLN A 377 9.20 12.27 -22.49
CA GLN A 377 10.18 11.47 -23.21
C GLN A 377 9.50 10.79 -24.40
N ILE A 378 10.00 11.03 -25.60
CA ILE A 378 9.56 10.38 -26.84
C ILE A 378 10.74 9.58 -27.39
N ARG A 379 10.49 8.37 -27.90
CA ARG A 379 11.52 7.55 -28.53
C ARG A 379 11.14 7.26 -29.99
N ASN A 380 11.99 7.68 -30.92
CA ASN A 380 11.90 7.31 -32.33
C ASN A 380 13.29 7.35 -32.96
N GLY A 381 14.01 6.21 -32.96
CA GLY A 381 15.42 6.11 -33.33
C GLY A 381 16.37 6.80 -32.33
N ALA A 382 16.05 8.03 -31.94
CA ALA A 382 16.68 8.80 -30.87
C ALA A 382 15.70 9.04 -29.71
N LYS A 383 16.26 9.38 -28.54
CA LYS A 383 15.52 9.74 -27.34
C LYS A 383 15.39 11.25 -27.23
N ILE A 384 14.17 11.76 -27.34
CA ILE A 384 13.83 13.17 -27.23
C ILE A 384 13.29 13.44 -25.83
N LYS A 385 13.79 14.47 -25.16
CA LYS A 385 13.30 14.96 -23.88
C LYS A 385 12.87 16.41 -24.04
N SER A 386 11.61 16.71 -23.75
CA SER A 386 11.06 18.04 -23.93
C SER A 386 10.32 18.50 -22.68
N PRO A 387 10.64 19.68 -22.14
CA PRO A 387 9.80 20.34 -21.14
C PRO A 387 8.39 20.55 -21.68
N MET A 388 7.40 20.34 -20.82
CA MET A 388 6.00 20.54 -21.15
C MET A 388 5.54 21.95 -20.79
N HIS A 389 4.85 22.62 -21.72
CA HIS A 389 4.23 23.91 -21.48
C HIS A 389 2.74 23.75 -21.16
N LEU A 390 2.36 24.16 -19.95
CA LEU A 390 1.04 23.97 -19.35
C LEU A 390 0.63 25.24 -18.59
N PRO A 391 -0.68 25.57 -18.53
CA PRO A 391 -1.19 26.53 -17.56
C PRO A 391 -0.82 26.11 -16.13
N ALA A 392 -0.59 27.08 -15.24
CA ALA A 392 -0.12 26.84 -13.87
C ALA A 392 -1.00 25.83 -13.10
N GLN A 393 -2.32 25.98 -13.18
CA GLN A 393 -3.26 25.04 -12.56
C GLN A 393 -3.08 23.60 -13.08
N MET A 394 -2.92 23.43 -14.39
CA MET A 394 -2.75 22.11 -15.02
C MET A 394 -1.42 21.46 -14.64
N ALA A 395 -0.37 22.26 -14.52
CA ALA A 395 0.93 21.79 -14.03
C ALA A 395 0.82 21.30 -12.57
N THR A 396 0.15 22.06 -11.70
CA THR A 396 -0.13 21.64 -10.32
C THR A 396 -0.96 20.37 -10.26
N TYR A 397 -2.04 20.30 -11.04
CA TYR A 397 -2.91 19.12 -11.10
C TYR A 397 -2.14 17.87 -11.52
N LEU A 398 -1.39 17.94 -12.63
CA LEU A 398 -0.57 16.82 -13.10
C LEU A 398 0.52 16.41 -12.10
N ARG A 399 1.13 17.37 -11.40
CA ARG A 399 2.09 17.07 -10.34
C ARG A 399 1.44 16.30 -9.20
N LEU A 400 0.24 16.70 -8.75
CA LEU A 400 -0.52 15.99 -7.71
C LEU A 400 -0.94 14.58 -8.15
N ILE A 401 -1.29 14.40 -9.43
CA ILE A 401 -1.58 13.07 -10.01
C ILE A 401 -0.32 12.20 -10.01
N ILE A 402 0.82 12.73 -10.42
CA ILE A 402 2.10 12.00 -10.39
C ILE A 402 2.46 11.61 -8.95
N ASP A 403 2.34 12.54 -8.00
CA ASP A 403 2.72 12.30 -6.60
C ASP A 403 1.68 11.47 -5.82
N SER A 404 0.52 11.18 -6.40
CA SER A 404 -0.50 10.29 -5.81
C SER A 404 -0.06 8.82 -5.68
N HIS A 405 1.09 8.44 -6.27
CA HIS A 405 1.67 7.09 -6.31
C HIS A 405 0.93 6.03 -7.11
N ILE A 406 -0.39 6.15 -7.29
CA ILE A 406 -1.24 5.06 -7.78
C ILE A 406 -2.01 5.42 -9.05
N ILE A 407 -2.23 6.71 -9.33
CA ILE A 407 -3.02 7.10 -10.51
C ILE A 407 -2.16 6.91 -11.77
N PRO A 408 -2.58 6.05 -12.72
CA PRO A 408 -1.90 5.88 -13.98
C PRO A 408 -2.19 7.04 -14.91
N PHE A 409 -1.25 7.28 -15.81
CA PHE A 409 -1.40 8.23 -16.91
C PHE A 409 -0.65 7.68 -18.12
N SER A 410 -1.12 8.02 -19.30
CA SER A 410 -0.39 7.80 -20.55
C SER A 410 -0.31 9.09 -21.31
N ALA A 411 0.59 9.15 -22.29
CA ALA A 411 0.64 10.30 -23.16
C ALA A 411 0.93 9.92 -24.60
N LYS A 412 0.33 10.66 -25.53
CA LYS A 412 0.59 10.52 -26.96
C LYS A 412 0.88 11.88 -27.58
N VAL A 413 1.80 11.91 -28.52
CA VAL A 413 2.06 13.08 -29.35
C VAL A 413 0.81 13.39 -30.16
N LYS A 414 0.47 14.68 -30.23
CA LYS A 414 -0.64 15.20 -31.01
C LYS A 414 -0.17 16.37 -31.88
N ARG A 415 -0.31 16.26 -33.19
CA ARG A 415 0.00 17.34 -34.13
C ARG A 415 -1.11 18.39 -34.09
N ARG A 416 -0.71 19.66 -33.98
CA ARG A 416 -1.55 20.85 -34.13
C ARG A 416 -1.01 21.69 -35.29
N ARG A 417 -1.78 22.71 -35.69
CA ARG A 417 -1.37 23.64 -36.76
C ARG A 417 -0.03 24.31 -36.42
N ASP A 418 0.15 24.69 -35.15
CA ASP A 418 1.30 25.48 -34.68
C ASP A 418 2.43 24.62 -34.09
N GLY A 419 2.42 23.30 -34.32
CA GLY A 419 3.47 22.39 -33.86
C GLY A 419 2.95 21.14 -33.18
N PHE A 420 3.77 20.54 -32.32
CA PHE A 420 3.44 19.30 -31.61
C PHE A 420 3.07 19.58 -30.15
N ARG A 421 2.04 18.88 -29.70
CA ARG A 421 1.62 18.81 -28.31
C ARG A 421 1.73 17.38 -27.83
N VAL A 422 1.61 17.20 -26.52
CA VAL A 422 1.39 15.90 -25.91
C VAL A 422 0.02 15.90 -25.25
N LEU A 423 -0.81 14.93 -25.64
CA LEU A 423 -2.09 14.65 -25.02
C LEU A 423 -1.88 13.62 -23.92
N ILE A 424 -1.98 14.07 -22.67
CA ILE A 424 -1.89 13.25 -21.48
C ILE A 424 -3.29 12.80 -21.13
N THR A 425 -3.50 11.49 -20.96
CA THR A 425 -4.74 10.94 -20.47
C THR A 425 -4.50 10.42 -19.05
N ILE A 426 -5.37 10.84 -18.12
CA ILE A 426 -5.30 10.55 -16.69
C ILE A 426 -6.32 9.46 -16.39
N ASN A 427 -5.91 8.46 -15.62
CA ASN A 427 -6.71 7.28 -15.33
C ASN A 427 -7.26 6.62 -16.60
N ASN A 428 -6.37 6.21 -17.49
CA ASN A 428 -6.79 5.46 -18.67
C ASN A 428 -7.50 4.19 -18.23
N GLN A 429 -8.80 4.09 -18.49
CA GLN A 429 -9.45 2.80 -18.54
C GLN A 429 -8.76 1.98 -19.61
N ARG A 430 -7.93 1.02 -19.20
CA ARG A 430 -7.67 -0.12 -20.07
C ARG A 430 -8.95 -0.93 -20.00
N LYS A 431 -9.63 -1.11 -21.14
CA LYS A 431 -10.54 -2.24 -21.30
C LYS A 431 -9.70 -3.50 -21.22
N THR A 432 -9.39 -3.97 -20.02
CA THR A 432 -8.76 -5.28 -19.83
C THR A 432 -9.88 -6.30 -19.72
N GLY A 433 -10.17 -6.96 -20.84
CA GLY A 433 -10.90 -8.22 -20.86
C GLY A 433 -10.00 -9.34 -20.33
N ARG A 434 -9.75 -9.32 -19.02
CA ARG A 434 -9.23 -10.44 -18.23
C ARG A 434 -9.77 -10.31 -16.82
N GLU A 435 -10.56 -11.29 -16.40
CA GLU A 435 -10.97 -11.49 -15.01
C GLU A 435 -9.73 -11.71 -14.12
N PRO A 436 -9.80 -11.33 -12.83
CA PRO A 436 -8.69 -11.36 -11.88
C PRO A 436 -8.14 -12.77 -11.60
#